data_AF-A0A1H5I3L3-F1
#
_entry.id   AF-A0A1H5I3L3-F1
#
_cell.length_a   1.000
_cell.length_b   1.000
_cell.length_c   1.000
_cell.angle_alpha   90.00
_cell.angle_beta   90.00
_cell.angle_gamma   90.00
#
_symmetry.space_group_name_H-M   'P 1'
#
loop_
_entity.id
_entity.type
_entity.pdbx_description
1 polymer ?
#
loop_
_entity_poly.entity_id
_entity_poly.type
_entity_poly.pdbx_seq_one_letter_code
_entity_poly.pdbx_strand_id
1 'polypeptide(L)' 'METELQTKVEKYEARAARCEEHAREAKDKAEQSFYEVLAAYYASLATDFRKVIDKRTVA' A
#
# COMPACT_ATOMS: atom_id res chain seq x y z
N MET A 1 6.78 16.36 -9.68
CA MET A 1 6.90 16.09 -8.23
C MET A 1 5.58 15.71 -7.58
N GLU A 2 4.50 16.48 -7.67
CA GLU A 2 3.20 16.09 -7.08
C GLU A 2 2.58 14.87 -7.79
N THR A 3 2.63 14.86 -9.12
CA THR A 3 2.27 13.70 -9.95
C THR A 3 3.10 12.46 -9.66
N GLU A 4 4.40 12.60 -9.35
CA GLU A 4 5.26 11.47 -8.97
C GLU A 4 4.89 10.88 -7.62
N LEU A 5 4.42 11.70 -6.67
CA LEU A 5 3.93 11.22 -5.38
C LEU A 5 2.58 10.51 -5.56
N GLN A 6 1.69 11.04 -6.40
CA GLN A 6 0.42 10.39 -6.74
C GLN A 6 0.64 9.03 -7.41
N THR A 7 1.54 8.93 -8.40
CA THR A 7 1.92 7.63 -9.00
C THR A 7 2.47 6.64 -7.96
N LYS A 8 3.18 7.12 -6.94
CA LYS A 8 3.65 6.27 -5.85
C LYS A 8 2.52 5.78 -4.96
N VAL A 9 1.54 6.64 -4.63
CA VAL A 9 0.34 6.24 -3.88
C VAL A 9 -0.38 5.11 -4.62
N GLU A 10 -0.73 5.31 -5.89
CA GLU A 10 -1.44 4.31 -6.71
C GLU A 10 -0.66 2.99 -6.79
N LYS A 11 0.66 3.07 -6.97
CA LYS A 11 1.53 1.90 -7.01
C LYS A 11 1.48 1.10 -5.70
N TYR A 12 1.50 1.76 -4.56
CA TYR A 12 1.50 1.07 -3.27
C TYR A 12 0.10 0.58 -2.89
N GLU A 13 -0.96 1.32 -3.21
CA GLU A 13 -2.34 0.84 -3.05
C GLU A 13 -2.58 -0.42 -3.91
N ALA A 14 -2.13 -0.42 -5.18
CA ALA A 14 -2.23 -1.60 -6.04
C ALA A 14 -1.44 -2.81 -5.51
N ARG A 15 -0.29 -2.59 -4.86
CA ARG A 15 0.50 -3.66 -4.24
C ARG A 15 -0.17 -4.19 -2.98
N ALA A 16 -0.72 -3.32 -2.14
CA ALA A 16 -1.48 -3.71 -0.97
C ALA A 16 -2.66 -4.60 -1.36
N ALA A 17 -3.46 -4.18 -2.36
CA ALA A 17 -4.60 -4.94 -2.86
C ALA A 17 -4.21 -6.33 -3.39
N ARG A 18 -3.09 -6.44 -4.13
CA ARG A 18 -2.58 -7.75 -4.58
C ARG A 18 -2.15 -8.64 -3.43
N CYS A 19 -1.49 -8.08 -2.41
CA CYS A 19 -1.14 -8.84 -1.21
C CYS A 19 -2.40 -9.31 -0.47
N GLU A 20 -3.44 -8.49 -0.36
CA GLU A 20 -4.72 -8.91 0.24
C GLU A 20 -5.42 -10.02 -0.56
N GLU A 21 -5.31 -10.00 -1.90
CA GLU A 21 -5.79 -11.09 -2.75
C GLU A 21 -5.02 -12.38 -2.50
N HIS A 22 -3.69 -12.33 -2.52
CA HIS A 22 -2.86 -13.50 -2.23
C HIS A 22 -3.07 -14.03 -0.80
N ALA A 23 -3.27 -13.16 0.19
CA ALA A 23 -3.62 -13.57 1.55
C ALA A 23 -4.95 -14.33 1.59
N ARG A 24 -5.95 -13.91 0.81
CA ARG A 24 -7.25 -14.59 0.70
C ARG A 24 -7.16 -15.95 0.00
N GLU A 25 -6.24 -16.09 -0.95
CA GLU A 25 -6.02 -17.32 -1.71
C GLU A 25 -5.03 -18.29 -1.04
N ALA A 26 -4.34 -17.84 0.00
CA ALA A 26 -3.30 -18.60 0.67
C ALA A 26 -3.84 -19.93 1.25
N LYS A 27 -3.10 -21.00 1.02
CA LYS A 27 -3.51 -22.36 1.44
C LYS A 27 -3.12 -22.70 2.88
N ASP A 28 -2.15 -21.96 3.43
CA ASP A 28 -1.70 -22.12 4.79
C ASP A 28 -1.60 -20.78 5.51
N LYS A 29 -1.61 -20.85 6.84
CA LYS A 29 -1.63 -19.67 7.70
C LYS A 29 -0.33 -18.87 7.65
N ALA A 30 0.80 -19.49 7.34
CA ALA A 30 2.07 -18.79 7.27
C ALA A 30 2.12 -17.92 6.00
N GLU A 31 1.71 -18.47 4.87
CA GLU A 31 1.56 -17.74 3.61
C GLU A 31 0.52 -16.62 3.73
N GLN A 32 -0.64 -16.89 4.35
CA GLN A 32 -1.65 -15.87 4.63
C GLN A 32 -1.06 -14.73 5.46
N SER A 33 -0.43 -15.04 6.60
CA SER A 33 0.14 -14.04 7.50
C SER A 33 1.24 -13.21 6.82
N PHE A 34 2.04 -13.85 5.97
CA PHE A 34 3.08 -13.16 5.20
C PHE A 34 2.48 -12.11 4.27
N TYR A 35 1.45 -12.46 3.51
CA TYR A 35 0.79 -11.52 2.61
C TYR A 35 -0.01 -10.45 3.34
N GLU A 36 -0.63 -10.75 4.50
CA GLU A 36 -1.29 -9.76 5.35
C GLU A 36 -0.31 -8.68 5.85
N VAL A 37 0.89 -9.10 6.31
CA VAL A 37 1.93 -8.15 6.74
C VAL A 37 2.42 -7.29 5.57
N LEU A 38 2.60 -7.87 4.38
CA LEU A 38 2.98 -7.11 3.19
C LEU A 38 1.90 -6.13 2.75
N ALA A 39 0.62 -6.53 2.81
CA ALA A 39 -0.50 -5.65 2.51
C ALA A 39 -0.50 -4.44 3.44
N ALA A 40 -0.39 -4.69 4.74
CA ALA A 40 -0.33 -3.62 5.76
C ALA A 40 0.86 -2.68 5.54
N TYR A 41 2.04 -3.23 5.19
CA TYR A 41 3.23 -2.43 4.90
C TYR A 41 3.01 -1.50 3.70
N TYR A 42 2.50 -2.01 2.59
CA TYR A 42 2.25 -1.19 1.40
C TYR A 42 1.13 -0.16 1.62
N ALA A 43 0.09 -0.51 2.38
CA ALA A 43 -0.97 0.43 2.77
C ALA A 43 -0.43 1.58 3.65
N SER A 44 0.48 1.28 4.57
CA SER A 44 1.16 2.31 5.39
C SER A 44 1.99 3.25 4.52
N LEU A 45 2.75 2.71 3.56
CA LEU A 45 3.52 3.53 2.62
C LEU A 45 2.62 4.47 1.80
N ALA A 46 1.53 3.95 1.24
CA ALA A 46 0.56 4.77 0.50
C ALA A 46 -0.03 5.89 1.38
N THR A 47 -0.36 5.58 2.63
CA THR A 47 -0.85 6.54 3.61
C THR A 47 0.15 7.65 3.88
N ASP A 48 1.43 7.31 4.04
CA ASP A 48 2.48 8.31 4.29
C ASP A 48 2.73 9.20 3.07
N PHE A 49 2.67 8.66 1.86
CA PHE A 49 2.71 9.48 0.64
C PHE A 49 1.51 10.44 0.56
N ARG A 50 0.29 9.99 0.90
CA ARG A 50 -0.90 10.85 0.92
C ARG A 50 -0.74 12.00 1.93
N LYS A 51 -0.24 11.72 3.13
CA LYS A 51 0.08 12.76 4.13
C LYS A 51 1.09 13.80 3.60
N VAL A 52 2.09 13.37 2.82
CA VAL A 52 3.08 14.28 2.22
C VAL A 52 2.44 15.14 1.13
N ILE A 53 1.56 14.57 0.30
CA ILE A 53 0.80 15.33 -0.70
C ILE A 53 -0.07 16.36 -0.01
N ASP A 54 -0.88 15.97 0.98
CA ASP A 54 -1.79 16.87 1.70
C ASP A 54 -1.02 18.06 2.31
N LYS A 55 0.13 17.80 2.93
CA LYS A 55 1.01 18.87 3.48
C LYS A 55 1.56 19.83 2.43
N ARG A 56 1.71 19.39 1.17
CA ARG A 56 2.21 20.20 0.06
C ARG A 56 1.09 20.98 -0.63
N THR A 57 -0.13 20.45 -0.63
CA THR A 57 -1.31 21.11 -1.22
C THR A 57 -1.93 22.16 -0.28
N VAL A 58 -1.70 22.06 1.03
CA VAL A 58 -2.17 23.05 2.04
C VAL A 58 -1.23 24.27 2.17
N ALA A 59 -0.04 24.24 1.55
CA ALA A 59 0.92 25.35 1.52
C ALA A 59 0.76 26.20 0.25
#